data_AF-C5DGD0-F1
#
_entry.id   AF-C5DGD0-F1
#
_cell.length_a   1.000
_cell.length_b   1.000
_cell.length_c   1.000
_cell.angle_alpha   90.00
_cell.angle_beta   90.00
_cell.angle_gamma   90.00
#
_symmetry.space_group_name_H-M   'P 1'
#
loop_
_entity.id
_entity.type
_entity.pdbx_description
1 polymer ?
#
loop_
_entity_poly.entity_id
_entity_poly.type
_entity_poly.pdbx_seq_one_letter_code
_entity_poly.pdbx_strand_id
1 'polypeptide(L)'
;MFSLGLNSGAFWARPLRTASRRMIATAKTSPARQQEILIAQRKNRPVSPHLTIYQPQLTWYLSSLHRVSGVILAFGFFATTIAFGTSALLGLGLTSNNLARWYHEKVPRWMDLTAKGSFAYLFAFHFANGLRHLIWDAGKALTLRGVYTTGYAVMAVMALGGTYLLTW
;
A
#
# COMPACT_ATOMS: atom_id res chain seq x y z
N MET A 1 21.66 30.25 -81.09
CA MET A 1 21.54 31.52 -80.35
C MET A 1 20.47 31.34 -79.28
N PHE A 2 20.85 31.13 -78.02
CA PHE A 2 20.00 31.48 -76.86
C PHE A 2 20.92 31.55 -75.63
N SER A 3 21.30 32.77 -75.28
CA SER A 3 22.01 33.11 -74.04
C SER A 3 20.94 33.37 -72.99
N LEU A 4 20.86 32.52 -71.97
CA LEU A 4 20.03 32.75 -70.79
C LEU A 4 20.93 33.27 -69.68
N GLY A 5 21.06 34.60 -69.63
CA GLY A 5 21.65 35.29 -68.51
C GLY A 5 20.67 35.37 -67.35
N LEU A 6 21.00 34.76 -66.22
CA LEU A 6 20.48 35.12 -64.90
C LEU A 6 21.56 34.82 -63.86
N ASN A 7 22.44 35.81 -63.63
CA ASN A 7 23.39 35.80 -62.52
C ASN A 7 22.85 36.77 -61.45
N SER A 8 21.87 36.34 -60.67
CA SER A 8 21.35 37.08 -59.53
C SER A 8 21.92 36.48 -58.26
N GLY A 9 22.91 37.15 -57.67
CA GLY A 9 23.51 36.79 -56.39
C GLY A 9 22.45 36.78 -55.29
N ALA A 10 22.18 35.60 -54.74
CA ALA A 10 21.29 35.45 -53.60
C ALA A 10 21.93 36.11 -52.37
N PHE A 11 21.39 37.26 -51.97
CA PHE A 11 21.69 37.88 -50.68
C PHE A 11 21.14 36.99 -49.56
N TRP A 12 22.00 36.15 -48.99
CA TRP A 12 21.71 35.43 -47.76
C TRP A 12 21.71 36.41 -46.58
N ALA A 13 20.55 36.98 -46.28
CA ALA A 13 20.36 37.76 -45.06
C ALA A 13 20.52 36.84 -43.84
N ARG A 14 21.53 37.11 -43.00
CA ARG A 14 21.71 36.41 -41.73
C ARG A 14 20.49 36.67 -40.85
N PRO A 15 19.77 35.64 -40.35
CA PRO A 15 18.68 35.88 -39.42
C PRO A 15 19.25 36.56 -38.17
N LEU A 16 18.69 37.72 -37.83
CA LEU A 16 18.98 38.42 -36.59
C LEU A 16 18.68 37.46 -35.43
N ARG A 17 19.71 37.07 -34.69
CA ARG A 17 19.55 36.32 -33.45
C ARG A 17 18.83 37.23 -32.46
N THR A 18 17.51 37.15 -32.40
CA THR A 18 16.73 37.72 -31.31
C THR A 18 17.20 37.06 -30.03
N ALA A 19 18.05 37.74 -29.27
CA ALA A 19 18.42 37.32 -27.94
C ALA A 19 17.13 37.26 -27.11
N SER A 20 16.66 36.05 -26.83
CA SER A 20 15.54 35.82 -25.93
C SER A 20 15.88 36.47 -24.59
N ARG A 21 15.26 37.62 -24.28
CA ARG A 21 15.41 38.25 -22.98
C ARG A 21 14.89 37.28 -21.94
N ARG A 22 15.77 36.81 -21.06
CA ARG A 22 15.39 35.94 -19.95
C ARG A 22 14.57 36.80 -18.98
N MET A 23 13.24 36.71 -19.05
CA MET A 23 12.30 37.45 -18.17
C MET A 23 12.25 36.89 -16.73
N ILE A 24 13.30 36.24 -16.27
CA ILE A 24 13.35 35.62 -14.95
C ILE A 24 14.31 36.44 -14.11
N ALA A 25 13.76 37.31 -13.27
CA ALA A 25 14.51 38.04 -12.26
C ALA A 25 14.77 37.12 -11.07
N THR A 26 16.04 36.89 -10.72
CA THR A 26 16.42 36.16 -9.51
C THR A 26 16.67 37.15 -8.39
N ALA A 27 15.91 37.06 -7.30
CA ALA A 27 16.16 37.81 -6.08
C ALA A 27 17.01 36.99 -5.10
N LYS A 28 17.97 37.63 -4.42
CA LYS A 28 18.66 37.00 -3.29
C LYS A 28 17.64 36.77 -2.18
N THR A 29 17.57 35.56 -1.64
CA THR A 29 16.66 35.18 -0.57
C THR A 29 17.43 34.48 0.54
N SER A 30 16.99 34.65 1.79
CA SER A 30 17.49 33.83 2.90
C SER A 30 16.96 32.39 2.74
N PRO A 31 17.65 31.37 3.30
CA PRO A 31 17.18 29.99 3.27
C PRO A 31 15.78 29.81 3.88
N ALA A 32 15.48 30.53 4.98
CA ALA A 32 14.17 30.50 5.62
C ALA A 32 13.06 31.01 4.68
N ARG A 33 13.29 32.16 4.03
CA ARG A 33 12.33 32.74 3.08
C ARG A 33 12.14 31.88 1.84
N GLN A 34 13.20 31.21 1.37
CA GLN A 34 13.10 30.24 0.28
C GLN A 34 12.18 29.08 0.67
N GLN A 35 12.31 28.54 1.88
CA GLN A 35 11.46 27.46 2.37
C GLN A 35 9.99 27.87 2.46
N GLU A 36 9.71 29.08 2.95
CA GLU A 36 8.35 29.63 2.98
C GLU A 36 7.72 29.69 1.58
N ILE A 37 8.47 30.21 0.61
CA ILE A 37 8.02 30.30 -0.79
C ILE A 37 7.74 28.90 -1.35
N LEU A 38 8.62 27.93 -1.11
CA LEU A 38 8.44 26.55 -1.57
C LEU A 38 7.21 25.90 -0.93
N ILE A 39 6.97 26.12 0.36
CA ILE A 39 5.77 25.63 1.05
C ILE A 39 4.51 26.26 0.45
N ALA A 40 4.51 27.59 0.26
CA ALA A 40 3.38 28.30 -0.34
C ALA A 40 3.08 27.80 -1.77
N GLN A 41 4.11 27.55 -2.56
CA GLN A 41 3.97 26.98 -3.91
C GLN A 41 3.44 25.54 -3.88
N ARG A 42 3.89 24.70 -2.94
CA ARG A 42 3.44 23.30 -2.82
C ARG A 42 1.96 23.20 -2.48
N LYS A 43 1.40 24.14 -1.70
CA LYS A 43 -0.04 24.18 -1.38
C LYS A 43 -0.93 24.37 -2.61
N ASN A 44 -0.44 25.06 -3.64
CA ASN A 44 -1.18 25.33 -4.86
C ASN A 44 -1.02 24.24 -5.94
N ARG A 45 -0.13 23.26 -5.72
CA ARG A 45 0.11 22.18 -6.68
C ARG A 45 -0.85 21.03 -6.38
N PRO A 46 -1.70 20.62 -7.34
CA PRO A 46 -2.55 19.46 -7.14
C PRO A 46 -1.69 18.20 -6.99
N VAL A 47 -2.16 17.28 -6.16
CA VAL A 47 -1.59 15.94 -6.08
C VAL A 47 -2.14 15.13 -7.24
N SER A 48 -1.27 14.54 -8.05
CA SER A 48 -1.68 13.64 -9.12
C SER A 48 -2.45 12.45 -8.55
N PRO A 49 -3.55 11.99 -9.18
CA PRO A 49 -4.24 10.79 -8.74
C PRO A 49 -3.29 9.60 -8.78
N HIS A 50 -3.38 8.72 -7.78
CA HIS A 50 -2.51 7.54 -7.65
C HIS A 50 -3.34 6.28 -7.47
N LEU A 51 -3.87 6.00 -6.28
CA LEU A 51 -4.62 4.77 -5.98
C LEU A 51 -5.92 4.67 -6.78
N THR A 52 -6.51 5.81 -7.15
CA THR A 52 -7.76 5.88 -7.91
C THR A 52 -7.60 5.52 -9.39
N ILE A 53 -6.40 5.61 -9.94
CA ILE A 53 -6.13 5.35 -11.37
C ILE A 53 -5.13 4.22 -11.59
N TYR A 54 -4.45 3.74 -10.54
CA TYR A 54 -3.43 2.72 -10.67
C TYR A 54 -4.05 1.35 -10.95
N GLN A 55 -3.45 0.61 -11.88
CA GLN A 55 -3.95 -0.71 -12.26
C GLN A 55 -3.94 -1.67 -11.05
N PRO A 56 -5.05 -2.37 -10.77
CA PRO A 56 -5.08 -3.49 -9.83
C PRO A 56 -4.02 -4.54 -10.13
N GLN A 57 -3.14 -4.82 -9.17
CA GLN A 57 -2.09 -5.84 -9.28
C GLN A 57 -2.00 -6.67 -8.00
N LEU A 58 -1.77 -7.97 -8.14
CA LEU A 58 -1.65 -8.91 -7.01
C LEU A 58 -0.63 -8.42 -5.95
N THR A 59 0.45 -7.78 -6.40
CA THR A 59 1.56 -7.32 -5.56
C THR A 59 1.13 -6.34 -4.47
N TRP A 60 0.54 -5.21 -4.86
CA TRP A 60 0.17 -4.16 -3.91
C TRP A 60 -1.11 -4.51 -3.13
N TYR A 61 -2.02 -5.31 -3.70
CA TYR A 61 -3.17 -5.83 -2.95
C TYR A 61 -2.73 -6.74 -1.81
N LEU A 62 -1.85 -7.72 -2.07
CA LEU A 62 -1.35 -8.60 -1.00
C LEU A 62 -0.58 -7.80 0.06
N SER A 63 0.19 -6.79 -0.34
CA SER A 63 0.87 -5.90 0.62
C SER A 63 -0.13 -5.14 1.51
N SER A 64 -1.16 -4.52 0.94
CA SER A 64 -2.20 -3.82 1.70
C SER A 64 -2.98 -4.76 2.61
N LEU A 65 -3.38 -5.93 2.10
CA LEU A 65 -4.08 -6.94 2.89
C LEU A 65 -3.22 -7.46 4.04
N HIS A 66 -1.91 -7.59 3.87
CA HIS A 66 -1.01 -8.01 4.95
C HIS A 66 -0.96 -6.99 6.10
N ARG A 67 -0.98 -5.69 5.77
CA ARG A 67 -1.08 -4.63 6.78
C ARG A 67 -2.43 -4.68 7.50
N VAL A 68 -3.52 -4.76 6.75
CA VAL A 68 -4.88 -4.78 7.32
C VAL A 68 -5.09 -6.02 8.20
N SER A 69 -4.71 -7.21 7.72
CA SER A 69 -4.81 -8.45 8.49
C SER A 69 -3.95 -8.40 9.75
N GLY A 70 -2.75 -7.82 9.69
CA GLY A 70 -1.89 -7.62 10.85
C GLY A 70 -2.54 -6.75 11.91
N VAL A 71 -3.14 -5.63 11.52
CA VAL A 71 -3.87 -4.73 12.44
C VAL A 71 -5.06 -5.44 13.08
N ILE A 72 -5.87 -6.17 12.30
CA ILE A 72 -7.05 -6.88 12.82
C ILE A 72 -6.64 -7.98 13.81
N LEU A 73 -5.63 -8.79 13.46
CA LEU A 73 -5.14 -9.87 14.32
C LEU A 73 -4.50 -9.33 15.60
N ALA A 74 -3.67 -8.28 15.49
CA ALA A 74 -3.07 -7.63 16.65
C ALA A 74 -4.15 -7.03 17.56
N PHE A 75 -5.14 -6.35 17.00
CA PHE A 75 -6.27 -5.81 17.77
C PHE A 75 -7.01 -6.93 18.50
N GLY A 76 -7.34 -8.04 17.84
CA GLY A 76 -7.99 -9.19 18.48
C GLY A 76 -7.16 -9.77 19.63
N PHE A 77 -5.85 -9.93 19.43
CA PHE A 77 -4.93 -10.41 20.46
C PHE A 77 -4.84 -9.46 21.66
N PHE A 78 -4.59 -8.18 21.43
CA PHE A 78 -4.46 -7.19 22.50
C PHE A 78 -5.77 -6.94 23.22
N ALA A 79 -6.89 -6.82 22.51
CA ALA A 79 -8.20 -6.66 23.14
C ALA A 79 -8.53 -7.85 24.06
N THR A 80 -8.27 -9.07 23.60
CA THR A 80 -8.51 -10.28 24.40
C THR A 80 -7.59 -10.32 25.62
N THR A 81 -6.28 -10.18 25.43
CA THR A 81 -5.30 -10.25 26.53
C THR A 81 -5.49 -9.16 27.57
N ILE A 82 -5.79 -7.92 27.14
CA ILE A 82 -6.09 -6.81 28.04
C ILE A 82 -7.40 -7.09 28.79
N ALA A 83 -8.47 -7.50 28.11
CA ALA A 83 -9.76 -7.77 28.75
C ALA A 83 -9.65 -8.86 29.83
N PHE A 84 -8.98 -9.97 29.53
CA PHE A 84 -8.74 -11.04 30.50
C PHE A 84 -7.80 -10.59 31.64
N GLY A 85 -6.75 -9.85 31.33
CA GLY A 85 -5.82 -9.30 32.32
C GLY A 85 -6.50 -8.33 33.29
N THR A 86 -7.27 -7.37 32.78
CA THR A 86 -8.04 -6.43 33.58
C THR A 86 -9.11 -7.13 34.41
N SER A 87 -9.80 -8.13 33.85
CA SER A 87 -10.77 -8.92 34.60
C SER A 87 -10.14 -9.66 35.78
N ALA A 88 -8.98 -10.28 35.57
CA ALA A 88 -8.25 -10.98 36.63
C ALA A 88 -7.78 -10.02 37.73
N LEU A 89 -7.31 -8.81 37.37
CA LEU A 89 -6.84 -7.80 38.32
C LEU A 89 -7.96 -7.15 39.13
N LEU A 90 -9.09 -6.86 38.49
CA LEU A 90 -10.20 -6.11 39.10
C LEU A 90 -11.35 -7.01 39.57
N GLY A 91 -11.25 -8.33 39.40
CA GLY A 91 -12.27 -9.28 39.80
C GLY A 91 -13.58 -9.17 39.01
N LEU A 92 -13.53 -8.78 37.72
CA LEU A 92 -14.71 -8.49 36.90
C LEU A 92 -15.50 -9.74 36.46
N GLY A 93 -15.04 -10.95 36.84
CA GLY A 93 -15.75 -12.20 36.56
C GLY A 93 -15.71 -12.67 35.10
N LEU A 94 -15.02 -11.96 34.20
CA LEU A 94 -14.72 -12.48 32.85
C LEU A 94 -13.63 -13.55 32.97
N THR A 95 -14.05 -14.81 32.87
CA THR A 95 -13.21 -16.02 32.83
C THR A 95 -13.45 -16.77 31.53
N SER A 96 -12.53 -17.65 31.14
CA SER A 96 -12.66 -18.46 29.91
C SER A 96 -13.95 -19.29 29.94
N ASN A 97 -14.28 -19.89 31.08
CA ASN A 97 -15.50 -20.67 31.27
C ASN A 97 -16.76 -19.81 31.13
N ASN A 98 -16.77 -18.61 31.70
CA ASN A 98 -17.91 -17.70 31.60
C ASN A 98 -18.12 -17.20 30.17
N LEU A 99 -17.03 -16.85 29.48
CA LEU A 99 -17.08 -16.44 28.09
C LEU A 99 -17.54 -17.59 27.18
N ALA A 100 -17.03 -18.80 27.39
CA ALA A 100 -17.43 -19.98 26.61
C ALA A 100 -18.92 -20.29 26.79
N ARG A 101 -19.43 -20.28 28.03
CA ARG A 101 -20.87 -20.45 28.30
C ARG A 101 -21.70 -19.39 27.58
N TRP A 102 -21.36 -18.12 27.77
CA TRP A 102 -22.04 -17.02 27.08
C TRP A 102 -22.01 -17.18 25.57
N TYR A 103 -20.87 -17.56 25.01
CA TYR A 103 -20.70 -17.77 23.58
C TYR A 103 -21.65 -18.87 23.06
N HIS A 104 -21.65 -20.03 23.69
CA HIS A 104 -22.50 -21.15 23.28
C HIS A 104 -24.01 -20.87 23.46
N GLU A 105 -24.39 -20.06 24.45
CA GLU A 105 -25.79 -19.72 24.72
C GLU A 105 -26.32 -18.59 23.83
N LYS A 106 -25.47 -17.61 23.46
CA LYS A 106 -25.92 -16.34 22.87
C LYS A 106 -25.50 -16.15 21.41
N VAL A 107 -24.47 -16.85 20.93
CA VAL A 107 -23.94 -16.65 19.58
C VAL A 107 -24.66 -17.58 18.60
N PRO A 108 -25.43 -17.06 17.63
CA PRO A 108 -26.06 -17.89 16.61
C PRO A 108 -25.02 -18.48 15.66
N ARG A 109 -25.35 -19.63 15.06
CA ARG A 109 -24.43 -20.41 14.21
C ARG A 109 -23.81 -19.62 13.06
N TRP A 110 -24.55 -18.72 12.43
CA TRP A 110 -24.02 -17.90 11.34
C TRP A 110 -22.92 -16.96 11.85
N MET A 111 -23.07 -16.37 13.03
CA MET A 111 -22.08 -15.47 13.63
C MET A 111 -20.85 -16.26 14.08
N ASP A 112 -21.03 -17.46 14.63
CA ASP A 112 -19.93 -18.39 14.95
C ASP A 112 -19.09 -18.70 13.71
N LEU A 113 -19.73 -19.07 12.61
CA LEU A 113 -19.04 -19.36 11.35
C LEU A 113 -18.33 -18.14 10.77
N THR A 114 -18.96 -16.96 10.78
CA THR A 114 -18.33 -15.74 10.27
C THR A 114 -17.14 -15.33 11.13
N ALA A 115 -17.25 -15.38 12.46
CA ALA A 115 -16.16 -15.02 13.37
C ALA A 115 -14.98 -15.98 13.22
N LYS A 116 -15.23 -17.30 13.32
CA LYS A 116 -14.20 -18.33 13.14
C LYS A 116 -13.56 -18.26 11.77
N GLY A 117 -14.38 -18.16 10.71
CA GLY A 117 -13.89 -18.04 9.34
C GLY A 117 -13.02 -16.80 9.15
N SER A 118 -13.49 -15.63 9.60
CA SER A 118 -12.71 -14.39 9.45
C SER A 118 -11.33 -14.51 10.10
N PHE A 119 -11.24 -14.98 11.34
CA PHE A 119 -9.96 -15.16 12.01
C PHE A 119 -9.10 -16.26 11.38
N ALA A 120 -9.69 -17.40 10.99
CA ALA A 120 -8.99 -18.51 10.35
C ALA A 120 -8.32 -18.09 9.03
N TYR A 121 -9.08 -17.46 8.13
CA TYR A 121 -8.56 -17.03 6.83
C TYR A 121 -7.58 -15.85 6.96
N LEU A 122 -7.87 -14.87 7.84
CA LEU A 122 -6.94 -13.76 8.08
C LEU A 122 -5.62 -14.25 8.67
N PHE A 123 -5.65 -15.17 9.63
CA PHE A 123 -4.46 -15.76 10.21
C PHE A 123 -3.65 -16.56 9.19
N ALA A 124 -4.29 -17.48 8.46
CA ALA A 124 -3.62 -18.29 7.43
C ALA A 124 -2.98 -17.41 6.35
N PHE A 125 -3.68 -16.36 5.90
CA PHE A 125 -3.14 -15.38 4.97
C PHE A 125 -1.97 -14.60 5.56
N HIS A 126 -2.12 -14.01 6.76
CA HIS A 126 -1.11 -13.16 7.36
C HIS A 126 0.17 -13.93 7.65
N PHE A 127 0.04 -15.15 8.16
CA PHE A 127 1.16 -16.06 8.42
C PHE A 127 1.91 -16.42 7.14
N ALA A 128 1.19 -16.89 6.10
CA ALA A 128 1.81 -17.27 4.84
C ALA A 128 2.47 -16.08 4.12
N ASN A 129 1.80 -14.92 4.12
CA ASN A 129 2.36 -13.73 3.51
C ASN A 129 3.53 -13.16 4.33
N GLY A 130 3.52 -13.30 5.65
CA GLY A 130 4.66 -12.98 6.51
C GLY A 130 5.88 -13.84 6.19
N LEU A 131 5.70 -15.16 6.00
CA LEU A 131 6.78 -16.03 5.54
C LEU A 131 7.32 -15.60 4.17
N ARG A 132 6.43 -15.23 3.24
CA ARG A 132 6.83 -14.66 1.94
C ARG A 132 7.66 -13.39 2.10
N HIS A 133 7.32 -12.49 3.03
CA HIS A 133 8.12 -11.30 3.32
C HIS A 133 9.50 -11.67 3.88
N LEU A 134 9.59 -12.63 4.81
CA LEU A 134 10.89 -13.12 5.31
C LEU A 134 11.76 -13.73 4.20
N ILE A 135 11.16 -14.43 3.24
CA ILE A 135 11.85 -14.95 2.05
C ILE A 135 12.42 -13.79 1.20
N TRP A 136 11.64 -12.72 1.03
CA TRP A 136 12.08 -11.52 0.31
C TRP A 136 13.19 -10.77 1.04
N ASP A 137 13.11 -10.67 2.36
CA ASP A 137 14.14 -10.05 3.20
C ASP A 137 15.46 -10.84 3.14
N ALA A 138 15.39 -12.15 2.92
CA ALA A 138 16.56 -13.00 2.63
C ALA A 138 17.08 -12.86 1.18
N GLY A 139 16.57 -11.92 0.39
CA GLY A 139 16.99 -11.67 -0.99
C GLY A 139 16.47 -12.68 -2.02
N LYS A 140 15.48 -13.50 -1.67
CA LYS A 140 14.95 -14.58 -2.54
C LYS A 140 13.61 -14.19 -3.17
N ALA A 141 13.31 -14.79 -4.33
CA ALA A 141 12.02 -14.62 -5.04
C ALA A 141 11.65 -13.17 -5.42
N LEU A 142 12.64 -12.30 -5.64
CA LEU A 142 12.45 -10.87 -5.98
C LEU A 142 12.25 -10.60 -7.49
N THR A 143 12.29 -11.62 -8.34
CA THR A 143 11.94 -11.47 -9.77
C THR A 143 10.42 -11.36 -9.94
N LEU A 144 9.95 -10.77 -11.04
CA LEU A 144 8.50 -10.70 -11.33
C LEU A 144 7.83 -12.08 -11.23
N ARG A 145 8.44 -13.11 -11.84
CA ARG A 145 7.95 -14.49 -11.73
C ARG A 145 7.92 -14.96 -10.28
N GLY A 146 8.99 -14.74 -9.51
CA GLY A 146 9.06 -15.13 -8.10
C GLY A 146 7.99 -14.46 -7.23
N VAL A 147 7.79 -13.15 -7.43
CA VAL A 147 6.79 -12.36 -6.70
C VAL A 147 5.37 -12.85 -6.98
N TYR A 148 5.02 -13.18 -8.22
CA TYR A 148 3.70 -13.72 -8.56
C TYR A 148 3.53 -15.17 -8.10
N THR A 149 4.52 -16.04 -8.29
CA THR A 149 4.46 -17.43 -7.83
C THR A 149 4.26 -17.51 -6.31
N THR A 150 5.04 -16.74 -5.54
CA THR A 150 4.88 -16.68 -4.08
C THR A 150 3.55 -16.05 -3.68
N GLY A 151 3.03 -15.09 -4.44
CA GLY A 151 1.71 -14.51 -4.22
C GLY A 151 0.58 -15.53 -4.37
N TYR A 152 0.59 -16.34 -5.43
CA TYR A 152 -0.39 -17.41 -5.61
C TYR A 152 -0.24 -18.53 -4.57
N ALA A 153 0.99 -18.85 -4.17
CA ALA A 153 1.23 -19.81 -3.08
C ALA A 153 0.59 -19.34 -1.76
N VAL A 154 0.72 -18.06 -1.41
CA VAL A 154 0.04 -17.46 -0.24
C VAL A 154 -1.48 -17.62 -0.33
N MET A 155 -2.07 -17.36 -1.51
CA MET A 155 -3.52 -17.52 -1.71
C MET A 155 -3.96 -18.98 -1.54
N ALA A 156 -3.16 -19.94 -2.01
CA ALA A 156 -3.44 -21.35 -1.82
C ALA A 156 -3.36 -21.76 -0.34
N VAL A 157 -2.34 -21.30 0.39
CA VAL A 157 -2.23 -21.56 1.84
C VAL A 157 -3.38 -20.91 2.61
N MET A 158 -3.78 -19.68 2.25
CA MET A 158 -4.95 -19.04 2.84
C MET A 158 -6.21 -19.89 2.63
N ALA A 159 -6.45 -20.36 1.40
CA ALA A 159 -7.65 -21.14 1.08
C ALA A 159 -7.67 -22.48 1.83
N LEU A 160 -6.58 -23.26 1.76
CA LEU A 160 -6.50 -24.58 2.38
C LEU A 160 -6.40 -24.51 3.90
N GLY A 161 -5.48 -23.68 4.41
CA GLY A 161 -5.25 -23.50 5.84
C GLY A 161 -6.43 -22.83 6.54
N GLY A 162 -7.03 -21.81 5.92
CA GLY A 162 -8.24 -21.17 6.44
C GLY A 162 -9.43 -22.13 6.51
N THR A 163 -9.62 -22.97 5.48
CA THR A 163 -10.67 -23.99 5.50
C THR A 163 -10.42 -25.04 6.58
N TYR A 164 -9.18 -25.54 6.70
CA TYR A 164 -8.81 -26.49 7.74
C TYR A 164 -9.07 -25.94 9.16
N LEU A 165 -8.64 -24.71 9.42
CA LEU A 165 -8.86 -24.02 10.71
C LEU A 165 -10.33 -23.70 10.98
N LEU A 166 -11.17 -23.57 9.95
CA LEU A 166 -12.61 -23.36 10.12
C LEU A 166 -13.34 -24.67 10.49
N THR A 167 -12.82 -25.81 10.04
CA THR A 167 -13.47 -27.12 10.24
C THR A 167 -13.16 -27.78 11.58
N TRP A 168 -12.12 -27.32 12.27
CA TRP A 168 -11.73 -27.76 13.62
C TRP A 168 -12.24 -26.77 14.67
#